data_AF-Q0U069-F1
#
_entry.id   AF-Q0U069-F1
#
_cell.length_a   1.000
_cell.length_b   1.000
_cell.length_c   1.000
_cell.angle_alpha   90.00
_cell.angle_beta   90.00
_cell.angle_gamma   90.00
#
_symmetry.space_group_name_H-M   'P 1'
#
loop_
_entity.id
_entity.type
_entity.pdbx_description
1 polymer ?
#
loop_
_entity_poly.entity_id
_entity_poly.type
_entity_poly.pdbx_seq_one_letter_code
_entity_poly.pdbx_strand_id
1 'polypeptide(L)'
;MADETKYRLLGEQDESNTEKVPLEVHQDLIKRLRRSRMLSLALAALCMILAVLEIFNFKPEVLYPQLASEPLLGEDPTGFVPKEIGGPVKYTDIPEKDPYRISLDTFDSLDAVKAMVDRLRVISNYDGKAHKLVTYDWANSGHEMYGLRGLHQMHCIETFIEEYGHRLHGQASVWEPSHMAHCINSLREAVTCFADASVISFLPGHDNIGDGQRYRCRDYSALQRWAEETFR
;
A
#
# COMPACT_ATOMS: atom_id res chain seq x y z
N MET A 1 -109.40 -9.33 -27.30
CA MET A 1 -108.40 -8.36 -27.78
C MET A 1 -107.06 -8.82 -27.23
N ALA A 2 -106.38 -9.64 -28.02
CA ALA A 2 -105.13 -10.30 -27.66
C ALA A 2 -104.03 -9.66 -28.51
N ASP A 3 -103.01 -9.17 -27.82
CA ASP A 3 -101.84 -8.50 -28.36
C ASP A 3 -100.87 -9.57 -28.90
N GLU A 4 -100.72 -9.65 -30.22
CA GLU A 4 -99.85 -10.62 -30.88
C GLU A 4 -98.37 -10.25 -30.69
N THR A 5 -97.71 -11.06 -29.89
CA THR A 5 -96.26 -11.04 -29.66
C THR A 5 -95.53 -11.43 -30.94
N LYS A 6 -94.90 -10.47 -31.63
CA LYS A 6 -94.03 -10.73 -32.78
C LYS A 6 -92.57 -10.85 -32.33
N TYR A 7 -92.10 -12.08 -32.15
CA TYR A 7 -90.68 -12.41 -32.13
C TYR A 7 -90.07 -12.03 -33.50
N ARG A 8 -89.12 -11.11 -33.53
CA ARG A 8 -88.32 -10.78 -34.72
C ARG A 8 -86.91 -11.37 -34.54
N LEU A 9 -86.51 -12.11 -35.57
CA LEU A 9 -85.26 -12.85 -35.72
C LEU A 9 -84.02 -11.98 -35.41
N LEU A 10 -83.10 -12.51 -34.61
CA LEU A 10 -81.72 -12.03 -34.47
C LEU A 10 -81.01 -12.25 -35.81
N GLY A 11 -80.90 -11.20 -36.63
CA GLY A 11 -80.15 -11.25 -37.87
C GLY A 11 -80.63 -10.25 -38.91
N GLU A 12 -80.41 -8.96 -38.67
CA GLU A 12 -80.27 -7.97 -39.76
C GLU A 12 -79.36 -6.84 -39.26
N GLN A 13 -78.29 -6.58 -40.01
CA GLN A 13 -77.11 -5.79 -39.64
C GLN A 13 -77.43 -4.31 -39.40
N ASP A 14 -76.67 -3.69 -38.49
CA ASP A 14 -76.36 -2.26 -38.58
C ASP A 14 -74.83 -2.07 -38.52
N GLU A 15 -74.17 -2.34 -39.65
CA GLU A 15 -72.79 -1.94 -39.93
C GLU A 15 -72.75 -0.44 -40.22
N SER A 16 -72.92 0.42 -39.21
CA SER A 16 -72.67 1.86 -39.39
C SER A 16 -72.66 2.63 -38.06
N ASN A 17 -71.66 2.37 -37.21
CA ASN A 17 -71.25 3.41 -36.26
C ASN A 17 -69.78 3.31 -35.85
N THR A 18 -68.88 3.13 -36.82
CA THR A 18 -67.47 3.45 -36.61
C THR A 18 -67.31 4.95 -36.84
N GLU A 19 -67.36 5.70 -35.74
CA GLU A 19 -67.01 7.11 -35.69
C GLU A 19 -65.63 7.30 -36.36
N LYS A 20 -65.62 7.86 -37.57
CA LYS A 20 -64.39 8.07 -38.36
C LYS A 20 -63.59 9.18 -37.69
N VAL A 21 -62.70 8.81 -36.77
CA VAL A 21 -61.73 9.71 -36.15
C VAL A 21 -61.01 10.49 -37.27
N PRO A 22 -61.00 11.84 -37.25
CA PRO A 22 -60.41 12.64 -38.31
C PRO A 22 -58.93 12.26 -38.54
N LEU A 23 -58.53 12.14 -39.82
CA LEU A 23 -57.16 11.79 -40.22
C LEU A 23 -56.09 12.69 -39.56
N GLU A 24 -56.43 13.95 -39.28
CA GLU A 24 -55.59 14.92 -38.59
C GLU A 24 -55.30 14.53 -37.13
N VAL A 25 -56.28 13.96 -36.43
CA VAL A 25 -56.12 13.47 -35.04
C VAL A 25 -55.19 12.25 -35.01
N HIS A 26 -55.32 11.34 -35.98
CA HIS A 26 -54.39 10.22 -36.13
C HIS A 26 -52.96 10.67 -36.43
N GLN A 27 -52.80 11.69 -37.29
CA GLN A 27 -51.48 12.25 -37.61
C GLN A 27 -50.85 12.95 -36.41
N ASP A 28 -51.62 13.69 -35.61
CA ASP A 28 -51.13 14.31 -34.37
C ASP A 28 -50.73 13.27 -33.33
N LEU A 29 -51.53 12.20 -33.16
CA LEU A 29 -51.22 11.09 -32.28
C LEU A 29 -49.91 10.39 -32.70
N ILE A 30 -49.72 10.12 -33.99
CA ILE A 30 -48.48 9.52 -34.52
C ILE A 30 -47.28 10.46 -34.28
N LYS A 31 -47.43 11.77 -34.46
CA LYS A 31 -46.37 12.75 -34.16
C LYS A 31 -46.01 12.76 -32.68
N ARG A 32 -47.00 12.74 -31.78
CA ARG A 32 -46.79 12.66 -30.32
C ARG A 32 -46.10 11.36 -29.92
N LEU A 33 -46.53 10.22 -30.46
CA LEU A 33 -45.90 8.93 -30.20
C LEU A 33 -44.45 8.87 -30.69
N ARG A 34 -44.16 9.43 -31.88
CA ARG A 34 -42.78 9.55 -32.39
C ARG A 34 -41.91 10.44 -31.50
N ARG A 35 -42.43 11.59 -31.06
CA ARG A 35 -41.74 12.48 -30.11
C ARG A 35 -41.47 11.77 -28.78
N SER A 36 -42.46 11.09 -28.22
CA SER A 36 -42.32 10.32 -26.98
C SER A 36 -41.27 9.23 -27.10
N ARG A 37 -41.26 8.49 -28.22
CA ARG A 37 -40.26 7.45 -28.50
C ARG A 37 -38.86 8.05 -28.63
N MET A 38 -38.70 9.16 -29.32
CA MET A 38 -37.41 9.86 -29.45
C MET A 38 -36.89 10.36 -28.10
N LEU A 39 -37.76 10.93 -27.27
CA LEU A 39 -37.41 11.36 -25.90
C LEU A 39 -36.99 10.17 -25.02
N SER A 40 -37.69 9.05 -25.13
CA SER A 40 -37.36 7.82 -24.38
C SER A 40 -35.99 7.26 -24.79
N LEU A 41 -35.68 7.26 -26.10
CA LEU A 41 -34.38 6.82 -26.60
C LEU A 41 -33.25 7.76 -26.18
N ALA A 42 -33.49 9.07 -26.20
CA ALA A 42 -32.52 10.07 -25.74
C ALA A 42 -32.22 9.92 -24.24
N LEU A 43 -33.25 9.68 -23.43
CA LEU A 43 -33.09 9.44 -21.99
C LEU A 43 -32.30 8.15 -21.72
N ALA A 44 -32.61 7.06 -22.44
CA ALA A 44 -31.86 5.81 -22.31
C ALA A 44 -30.38 5.99 -22.68
N ALA A 45 -30.08 6.72 -23.77
CA ALA A 45 -28.71 7.02 -24.16
C ALA A 45 -27.97 7.87 -23.10
N LEU A 46 -28.64 8.86 -22.51
CA LEU A 46 -28.07 9.65 -21.42
C LEU A 46 -27.76 8.81 -20.19
N CYS A 47 -28.68 7.92 -19.77
CA CYS A 47 -28.44 7.00 -18.66
C CYS A 47 -27.25 6.06 -18.93
N MET A 48 -27.11 5.56 -20.17
CA MET A 48 -25.97 4.74 -20.57
C MET A 48 -24.65 5.52 -20.49
N ILE A 49 -24.62 6.76 -20.96
CA ILE A 49 -23.43 7.62 -20.88
C ILE A 49 -23.06 7.90 -19.43
N LEU A 50 -24.04 8.22 -18.58
CA LEU A 50 -23.80 8.44 -17.15
C LEU A 50 -23.28 7.17 -16.46
N ALA A 51 -23.84 5.99 -16.76
CA ALA A 51 -23.34 4.73 -16.22
C ALA A 51 -21.90 4.44 -16.67
N VAL A 52 -21.57 4.73 -17.92
CA VAL A 52 -20.20 4.57 -18.45
C VAL A 52 -19.23 5.55 -17.79
N LEU A 53 -19.64 6.81 -17.59
CA LEU A 53 -18.84 7.79 -16.86
C LEU A 53 -18.65 7.40 -15.40
N GLU A 54 -19.67 6.85 -14.75
CA GLU A 54 -19.54 6.28 -13.40
C GLU A 54 -18.58 5.08 -13.40
N ILE A 55 -18.58 4.21 -14.41
CA ILE A 55 -17.62 3.09 -14.51
C ILE A 55 -16.18 3.59 -14.73
N PHE A 56 -15.98 4.60 -15.57
CA PHE A 56 -14.65 5.17 -15.81
C PHE A 56 -14.15 6.05 -14.65
N ASN A 57 -15.06 6.69 -13.92
CA ASN A 57 -14.76 7.42 -12.68
C ASN A 57 -14.78 6.52 -11.45
N PHE A 58 -15.25 5.28 -11.57
CA PHE A 58 -15.06 4.21 -10.59
C PHE A 58 -13.56 3.94 -10.58
N LYS A 59 -12.86 4.66 -9.71
CA LYS A 59 -11.61 4.15 -9.18
C LYS A 59 -12.00 2.81 -8.57
N PRO A 60 -11.56 1.66 -9.10
CA PRO A 60 -11.75 0.44 -8.36
C PRO A 60 -11.10 0.72 -7.02
N GLU A 61 -11.93 0.79 -5.98
CA GLU A 61 -11.45 0.58 -4.63
C GLU A 61 -10.86 -0.81 -4.74
N VAL A 62 -9.54 -0.85 -4.92
CA VAL A 62 -8.79 -2.09 -5.07
C VAL A 62 -9.26 -2.90 -3.89
N LEU A 63 -10.02 -3.95 -4.18
CA LEU A 63 -10.50 -4.87 -3.17
C LEU A 63 -9.22 -5.52 -2.68
N TYR A 64 -8.59 -4.88 -1.69
CA TYR A 64 -7.50 -5.47 -0.94
C TYR A 64 -8.09 -6.79 -0.48
N PRO A 65 -7.55 -7.94 -0.94
CA PRO A 65 -8.05 -9.23 -0.48
C PRO A 65 -8.07 -9.12 1.03
N GLN A 66 -9.26 -9.32 1.63
CA GLN A 66 -9.47 -9.22 3.07
C GLN A 66 -8.27 -9.88 3.73
N LEU A 67 -7.46 -9.05 4.38
CA LEU A 67 -6.14 -9.45 4.80
C LEU A 67 -6.33 -10.60 5.78
N ALA A 68 -5.94 -11.80 5.36
CA ALA A 68 -5.73 -12.91 6.26
C ALA A 68 -4.67 -12.42 7.26
N SER A 69 -5.13 -12.05 8.47
CA SER A 69 -4.40 -11.44 9.59
C SER A 69 -3.67 -10.10 9.28
N GLU A 70 -3.71 -9.16 10.24
CA GLU A 70 -2.81 -8.00 10.23
C GLU A 70 -1.36 -8.45 10.02
N PRO A 71 -0.57 -7.76 9.17
CA PRO A 71 0.82 -8.13 8.92
C PRO A 71 1.61 -8.08 10.22
N LEU A 72 2.51 -9.04 10.40
CA LEU A 72 3.40 -9.06 11.55
C LEU A 72 4.38 -7.88 11.51
N LEU A 73 4.93 -7.51 12.67
CA LEU A 73 5.96 -6.49 12.74
C LEU A 73 7.19 -6.95 11.94
N GLY A 74 7.64 -6.10 11.01
CA GLY A 74 8.73 -6.41 10.07
C GLY A 74 8.27 -6.95 8.71
N GLU A 75 7.00 -7.33 8.54
CA GLU A 75 6.45 -7.65 7.22
C GLU A 75 6.22 -6.38 6.40
N ASP A 76 6.41 -6.46 5.09
CA ASP A 76 6.02 -5.39 4.18
C ASP A 76 4.49 -5.33 4.07
N PRO A 77 3.85 -4.24 4.54
CA PRO A 77 2.40 -4.14 4.50
C PRO A 77 1.83 -3.93 3.09
N THR A 78 2.67 -3.60 2.11
CA THR A 78 2.25 -3.38 0.73
C THR A 78 2.23 -4.66 -0.10
N GLY A 79 2.91 -5.71 0.37
CA GLY A 79 3.08 -6.98 -0.35
C GLY A 79 4.08 -6.91 -1.52
N PHE A 80 4.88 -5.85 -1.63
CA PHE A 80 6.01 -5.77 -2.55
C PHE A 80 7.08 -6.82 -2.21
N VAL A 81 7.38 -7.00 -0.91
CA VAL A 81 8.14 -8.16 -0.43
C VAL A 81 7.16 -9.28 -0.07
N PRO A 82 7.24 -10.47 -0.71
CA PRO A 82 6.36 -11.59 -0.39
C PRO A 82 6.47 -12.01 1.09
N LYS A 83 5.34 -12.36 1.72
CA LYS A 83 5.25 -12.63 3.17
C LYS A 83 6.13 -13.81 3.63
N GLU A 84 6.42 -14.74 2.72
CA GLU A 84 7.32 -15.86 2.95
C GLU A 84 8.80 -15.44 3.11
N ILE A 85 9.18 -14.24 2.64
CA ILE A 85 10.53 -13.72 2.76
C ILE A 85 10.70 -13.11 4.15
N GLY A 86 11.65 -13.65 4.93
CA GLY A 86 11.86 -13.27 6.33
C GLY A 86 10.97 -14.00 7.33
N GLY A 87 9.95 -14.72 6.86
CA GLY A 87 9.08 -15.57 7.67
C GLY A 87 9.46 -17.07 7.64
N PRO A 88 8.75 -17.92 8.40
CA PRO A 88 7.86 -17.54 9.50
C PRO A 88 8.67 -17.08 10.73
N VAL A 89 8.05 -16.27 11.59
CA VAL A 89 8.67 -15.83 12.85
C VAL A 89 8.97 -17.05 13.73
N LYS A 90 10.22 -17.17 14.15
CA LYS A 90 10.71 -18.24 15.02
C LYS A 90 11.68 -17.66 16.05
N TYR A 91 11.76 -18.29 17.22
CA TYR A 91 12.85 -18.01 18.15
C TYR A 91 14.17 -18.28 17.44
N THR A 92 15.02 -17.27 17.42
CA THR A 92 16.33 -17.30 16.76
C THR A 92 17.35 -16.77 17.73
N ASP A 93 18.31 -17.62 18.08
CA ASP A 93 19.47 -17.23 18.87
C ASP A 93 20.58 -16.77 17.93
N ILE A 94 21.19 -15.62 18.24
CA ILE A 94 22.36 -15.14 17.50
C ILE A 94 23.60 -15.76 18.14
N PRO A 95 24.35 -16.60 17.41
CA PRO A 95 25.43 -17.37 18.00
C PRO A 95 26.58 -16.45 18.43
N GLU A 96 27.31 -16.85 19.47
CA GLU A 96 28.49 -16.09 19.95
C GLU A 96 29.56 -15.94 18.85
N LYS A 97 29.69 -16.94 17.97
CA LYS A 97 30.62 -16.97 16.82
C LYS A 97 30.04 -16.39 15.53
N ASP A 98 29.08 -15.48 15.63
CA ASP A 98 28.52 -14.79 14.47
C ASP A 98 29.62 -13.97 13.74
N PRO A 99 29.86 -14.19 12.44
CA PRO A 99 30.87 -13.45 11.68
C PRO A 99 30.62 -11.93 11.58
N TYR A 100 29.39 -11.49 11.85
CA TYR A 100 28.97 -10.08 11.85
C TYR A 100 28.89 -9.49 13.25
N ARG A 101 29.27 -10.24 14.29
CA ARG A 101 29.38 -9.70 15.65
C ARG A 101 30.46 -8.64 15.71
N ILE A 102 30.11 -7.50 16.30
CA ILE A 102 31.07 -6.43 16.58
C ILE A 102 31.85 -6.84 17.83
N SER A 103 33.13 -7.18 17.64
CA SER A 103 34.00 -7.59 18.74
C SER A 103 34.37 -6.41 19.63
N LEU A 104 34.65 -6.66 20.91
CA LEU A 104 34.90 -5.59 21.89
C LEU A 104 36.18 -4.78 21.58
N ASP A 105 37.10 -5.36 20.83
CA ASP A 105 38.36 -4.78 20.34
C ASP A 105 38.22 -4.10 18.96
N THR A 106 37.00 -4.06 18.38
CA THR A 106 36.76 -3.46 17.05
C THR A 106 37.28 -2.03 16.94
N PHE A 107 37.24 -1.29 18.05
CA PHE A 107 37.59 0.12 18.11
C PHE A 107 39.03 0.39 18.59
N ASP A 108 39.85 -0.66 18.79
CA ASP A 108 41.23 -0.51 19.27
C ASP A 108 42.16 0.08 18.18
N SER A 109 41.79 -0.04 16.90
CA SER A 109 42.51 0.53 15.77
C SER A 109 41.60 0.86 14.59
N LEU A 110 41.99 1.86 13.79
CA LEU A 110 41.27 2.19 12.55
C LEU A 110 41.22 1.02 11.56
N ASP A 111 42.22 0.14 11.56
CA ASP A 111 42.24 -1.03 10.67
C ASP A 111 41.21 -2.08 11.12
N ALA A 112 41.03 -2.27 12.44
CA ALA A 112 39.98 -3.12 12.98
C ALA A 112 38.58 -2.55 12.68
N VAL A 113 38.38 -1.24 12.81
CA VAL A 113 37.14 -0.54 12.44
C VAL A 113 36.81 -0.77 10.96
N LYS A 114 37.76 -0.51 10.05
CA LYS A 114 37.57 -0.72 8.60
C LYS A 114 37.22 -2.17 8.28
N ALA A 115 37.94 -3.12 8.87
CA ALA A 115 37.68 -4.53 8.67
C ALA A 115 36.28 -4.94 9.14
N MET A 116 35.76 -4.35 10.22
CA MET A 116 34.40 -4.59 10.69
C MET A 116 33.35 -3.95 9.75
N VAL A 117 33.57 -2.70 9.34
CA VAL A 117 32.73 -2.00 8.36
C VAL A 117 32.60 -2.80 7.07
N ASP A 118 33.72 -3.29 6.53
CA ASP A 118 33.74 -4.11 5.31
C ASP A 118 32.95 -5.41 5.45
N ARG A 119 32.95 -6.04 6.65
CA ARG A 119 32.11 -7.21 6.92
C ARG A 119 30.63 -6.85 6.96
N LEU A 120 30.26 -5.72 7.58
CA LEU A 120 28.86 -5.31 7.70
C LEU A 120 28.26 -4.83 6.38
N ARG A 121 29.07 -4.27 5.46
CA ARG A 121 28.66 -3.92 4.10
C ARG A 121 27.98 -5.06 3.35
N VAL A 122 28.41 -6.30 3.62
CA VAL A 122 27.84 -7.51 3.02
C VAL A 122 26.37 -7.68 3.41
N ILE A 123 26.01 -7.43 4.67
CA ILE A 123 24.65 -7.64 5.20
C ILE A 123 23.79 -6.38 5.14
N SER A 124 24.38 -5.19 5.06
CA SER A 124 23.64 -3.97 4.70
C SER A 124 23.26 -3.95 3.22
N ASN A 125 23.88 -4.81 2.39
CA ASN A 125 23.74 -4.82 0.94
C ASN A 125 23.97 -3.42 0.33
N TYR A 126 24.87 -2.66 0.96
CA TYR A 126 25.22 -1.32 0.52
C TYR A 126 26.43 -1.40 -0.42
N ASP A 127 26.23 -1.16 -1.71
CA ASP A 127 27.29 -1.13 -2.72
C ASP A 127 27.72 0.31 -3.08
N GLY A 128 27.22 1.31 -2.35
CA GLY A 128 27.41 2.73 -2.63
C GLY A 128 26.69 3.24 -3.87
N LYS A 129 25.83 2.43 -4.50
CA LYS A 129 25.07 2.80 -5.69
C LYS A 129 23.57 2.79 -5.41
N ALA A 130 22.89 3.71 -6.07
CA ALA A 130 21.44 3.71 -6.13
C ALA A 130 20.94 2.52 -6.97
N HIS A 131 20.49 1.44 -6.33
CA HIS A 131 19.80 0.37 -7.03
C HIS A 131 18.38 0.81 -7.41
N LYS A 132 18.10 0.82 -8.71
CA LYS A 132 16.81 1.23 -9.28
C LYS A 132 15.86 0.04 -9.30
N LEU A 133 14.72 0.16 -8.65
CA LEU A 133 13.56 -0.68 -8.95
C LEU A 133 12.72 0.03 -10.02
N VAL A 134 12.21 -0.72 -10.98
CA VAL A 134 11.34 -0.18 -12.03
C VAL A 134 9.97 0.08 -11.41
N THR A 135 9.60 1.34 -11.22
CA THR A 135 8.23 1.72 -10.87
C THR A 135 7.64 2.67 -11.90
N TYR A 136 6.33 2.53 -12.08
CA TYR A 136 5.51 3.25 -13.04
C TYR A 136 5.37 4.71 -12.60
N ASP A 137 6.13 5.57 -13.29
CA ASP A 137 5.98 7.01 -13.53
C ASP A 137 5.30 7.88 -12.46
N TRP A 138 6.02 8.92 -12.02
CA TRP A 138 5.40 10.24 -11.94
C TRP A 138 6.42 11.38 -12.22
N ALA A 139 6.61 11.64 -13.51
CA ALA A 139 6.76 12.97 -14.07
C ALA A 139 8.00 13.82 -13.67
N ASN A 140 9.23 13.28 -13.74
CA ASN A 140 10.39 13.93 -14.41
C ASN A 140 11.79 13.35 -14.11
N SER A 141 11.91 12.11 -13.64
CA SER A 141 13.18 11.35 -13.75
C SER A 141 13.02 9.89 -14.15
N GLY A 142 11.78 9.38 -14.28
CA GLY A 142 11.48 7.99 -14.60
C GLY A 142 12.02 6.96 -13.58
N HIS A 143 12.54 7.41 -12.44
CA HIS A 143 13.25 6.59 -11.47
C HIS A 143 13.03 7.11 -10.05
N GLU A 144 12.44 6.28 -9.20
CA GLU A 144 12.45 6.46 -7.76
C GLU A 144 13.44 5.45 -7.15
N MET A 145 14.27 5.93 -6.21
CA MET A 145 15.13 5.04 -5.43
C MET A 145 14.31 4.39 -4.32
N TYR A 146 14.45 3.07 -4.22
CA TYR A 146 13.79 2.27 -3.19
C TYR A 146 14.81 1.43 -2.45
N GLY A 147 14.58 1.23 -1.17
CA GLY A 147 15.37 0.34 -0.30
C GLY A 147 14.47 -0.50 0.59
N LEU A 148 15.05 -1.51 1.23
CA LEU A 148 14.40 -2.22 2.33
C LEU A 148 14.82 -1.60 3.65
N ARG A 149 13.86 -1.37 4.53
CA ARG A 149 14.07 -0.66 5.80
C ARG A 149 15.12 -1.34 6.68
N GLY A 150 15.08 -2.67 6.82
CA GLY A 150 16.05 -3.42 7.61
C GLY A 150 17.49 -3.31 7.07
N LEU A 151 17.66 -3.33 5.74
CA LEU A 151 18.97 -3.13 5.10
C LEU A 151 19.50 -1.71 5.32
N HIS A 152 18.63 -0.71 5.21
CA HIS A 152 18.99 0.68 5.51
C HIS A 152 19.37 0.87 6.98
N GLN A 153 18.64 0.26 7.92
CA GLN A 153 19.00 0.28 9.35
C GLN A 153 20.37 -0.37 9.60
N MET A 154 20.68 -1.47 8.91
CA MET A 154 22.00 -2.12 8.99
C MET A 154 23.11 -1.22 8.43
N HIS A 155 22.85 -0.50 7.34
CA HIS A 155 23.77 0.51 6.82
C HIS A 155 24.01 1.64 7.84
N CYS A 156 22.98 2.14 8.54
CA CYS A 156 23.18 3.12 9.60
C CYS A 156 24.06 2.60 10.74
N ILE A 157 23.93 1.30 11.09
CA ILE A 157 24.79 0.65 12.09
C ILE A 157 26.24 0.61 11.63
N GLU A 158 26.50 0.27 10.37
CA GLU A 158 27.83 0.37 9.74
C GLU A 158 28.39 1.80 9.86
N THR A 159 27.59 2.81 9.51
CA THR A 159 28.00 4.23 9.61
C THR A 159 28.33 4.65 11.05
N PHE A 160 27.58 4.16 12.05
CA PHE A 160 27.88 4.46 13.46
C PHE A 160 29.21 3.88 13.91
N ILE A 161 29.58 2.68 13.45
CA ILE A 161 30.86 2.05 13.78
C ILE A 161 32.00 2.84 13.13
N GLU A 162 31.85 3.19 11.85
CA GLU A 162 32.86 3.96 11.13
C GLU A 162 33.09 5.32 11.82
N GLU A 163 32.03 6.09 12.04
CA GLU A 163 32.11 7.43 12.65
C GLU A 163 32.65 7.38 14.08
N TYR A 164 32.20 6.42 14.91
CA TYR A 164 32.71 6.29 16.28
C TYR A 164 34.18 5.89 16.31
N GLY A 165 34.57 4.95 15.46
CA GLY A 165 35.97 4.55 15.30
C GLY A 165 36.85 5.72 14.88
N HIS A 166 36.45 6.49 13.86
CA HIS A 166 37.17 7.69 13.45
C HIS A 166 37.29 8.73 14.57
N ARG A 167 36.22 8.95 15.34
CA ARG A 167 36.25 9.87 16.47
C ARG A 167 37.17 9.41 17.58
N LEU A 168 37.16 8.13 17.97
CA LEU A 168 38.07 7.62 19.01
C LEU A 168 39.55 7.83 18.66
N HIS A 169 39.89 7.80 17.38
CA HIS A 169 41.24 8.06 16.89
C HIS A 169 41.51 9.56 16.60
N GLY A 170 40.63 10.47 17.04
CA GLY A 170 40.76 11.93 16.85
C GLY A 170 40.13 12.84 17.93
N GLN A 171 39.38 12.32 18.91
CA GLN A 171 38.76 12.99 20.07
C GLN A 171 38.48 11.97 21.19
N ALA A 172 38.42 12.41 22.45
CA ALA A 172 38.10 11.53 23.58
C ALA A 172 36.59 11.26 23.66
N SER A 173 36.21 9.98 23.74
CA SER A 173 34.83 9.55 24.04
C SER A 173 34.56 9.58 25.54
N VAL A 174 33.30 9.80 25.92
CA VAL A 174 32.83 9.67 27.31
C VAL A 174 32.61 8.19 27.70
N TRP A 175 32.52 7.30 26.71
CA TRP A 175 32.26 5.87 26.90
C TRP A 175 33.44 5.01 26.45
N GLU A 176 33.69 3.92 27.18
CA GLU A 176 34.69 2.92 26.80
C GLU A 176 34.31 2.25 25.47
N PRO A 177 35.29 1.93 24.60
CA PRO A 177 35.00 1.38 23.27
C PRO A 177 34.22 0.04 23.32
N SER A 178 34.49 -0.80 24.31
CA SER A 178 33.80 -2.08 24.49
C SER A 178 32.31 -1.91 24.79
N HIS A 179 31.91 -0.86 25.53
CA HIS A 179 30.51 -0.54 25.78
C HIS A 179 29.80 -0.18 24.47
N MET A 180 30.45 0.63 23.62
CA MET A 180 29.89 0.98 22.33
C MET A 180 29.76 -0.22 21.39
N ALA A 181 30.75 -1.11 21.37
CA ALA A 181 30.67 -2.35 20.58
C ALA A 181 29.47 -3.20 21.00
N HIS A 182 29.27 -3.39 22.31
CA HIS A 182 28.10 -4.12 22.85
C HIS A 182 26.76 -3.45 22.49
N CYS A 183 26.65 -2.14 22.66
CA CYS A 183 25.42 -1.40 22.35
C CYS A 183 25.06 -1.44 20.88
N ILE A 184 26.02 -1.19 19.99
CA ILE A 184 25.81 -1.25 18.55
C ILE A 184 25.49 -2.68 18.12
N ASN A 185 26.11 -3.69 18.72
CA ASN A 185 25.80 -5.08 18.43
C ASN A 185 24.36 -5.44 18.85
N SER A 186 23.87 -4.91 19.97
CA SER A 186 22.47 -5.10 20.39
C SER A 186 21.49 -4.51 19.36
N LEU A 187 21.81 -3.36 18.76
CA LEU A 187 21.03 -2.79 17.66
C LEU A 187 21.10 -3.65 16.40
N ARG A 188 22.28 -4.16 16.05
CA ARG A 188 22.51 -5.06 14.90
C ARG A 188 21.68 -6.33 15.01
N GLU A 189 21.67 -6.91 16.21
CA GLU A 189 20.91 -8.10 16.56
C GLU A 189 19.40 -7.85 16.44
N ALA A 190 18.91 -6.71 16.93
CA ALA A 190 17.51 -6.31 16.76
C ALA A 190 17.12 -6.10 15.29
N VAL A 191 17.93 -5.39 14.50
CA VAL A 191 17.68 -5.18 13.06
C VAL A 191 17.66 -6.50 12.30
N THR A 192 18.62 -7.39 12.58
CA THR A 192 18.66 -8.73 11.98
C THR A 192 17.45 -9.57 12.37
N CYS A 193 17.03 -9.49 13.64
CA CYS A 193 15.90 -10.25 14.17
C CYS A 193 14.57 -9.76 13.59
N PHE A 194 14.38 -8.44 13.44
CA PHE A 194 13.14 -7.89 12.89
C PHE A 194 13.08 -8.03 11.37
N ALA A 195 14.23 -8.05 10.68
CA ALA A 195 14.35 -8.21 9.24
C ALA A 195 13.32 -7.35 8.47
N ASP A 196 13.20 -6.07 8.84
CA ASP A 196 12.11 -5.21 8.39
C ASP A 196 12.08 -5.08 6.86
N ALA A 197 11.11 -5.74 6.25
CA ALA A 197 10.92 -5.84 4.82
C ALA A 197 10.18 -4.62 4.24
N SER A 198 9.76 -3.66 5.07
CA SER A 198 9.06 -2.46 4.60
C SER A 198 9.89 -1.72 3.56
N VAL A 199 9.25 -1.33 2.45
CA VAL A 199 9.88 -0.54 1.40
C VAL A 199 10.03 0.92 1.85
N ILE A 200 11.23 1.47 1.65
CA ILE A 200 11.55 2.88 1.86
C ILE A 200 11.91 3.57 0.55
N SER A 201 11.69 4.88 0.49
CA SER A 201 11.97 5.74 -0.66
C SER A 201 12.29 7.16 -0.20
N PHE A 202 12.69 8.02 -1.15
CA PHE A 202 12.79 9.45 -0.91
C PHE A 202 11.40 10.07 -1.01
N LEU A 203 10.98 10.78 0.04
CA LEU A 203 9.76 11.56 0.01
C LEU A 203 10.05 13.02 -0.42
N PRO A 204 9.15 13.68 -1.15
CA PRO A 204 9.30 15.09 -1.49
C PRO A 204 9.51 15.96 -0.24
N GLY A 205 10.55 16.81 -0.25
CA GLY A 205 10.89 17.68 0.88
C GLY A 205 11.75 17.02 1.97
N HIS A 206 12.28 15.82 1.73
CA HIS A 206 13.21 15.14 2.61
C HIS A 206 14.54 14.84 1.89
N ASP A 207 15.66 15.00 2.61
CA ASP A 207 17.00 14.85 2.05
C ASP A 207 17.56 13.43 2.15
N ASN A 208 17.02 12.59 3.05
CA ASN A 208 17.46 11.21 3.24
C ASN A 208 16.35 10.20 2.91
N ILE A 209 16.75 9.00 2.48
CA ILE A 209 15.82 7.91 2.20
C ILE A 209 15.17 7.45 3.52
N GLY A 210 13.87 7.16 3.49
CA GLY A 210 13.17 6.74 4.71
C GLY A 210 12.63 7.88 5.57
N ASP A 211 13.13 9.11 5.41
CA ASP A 211 12.68 10.26 6.19
C ASP A 211 11.22 10.59 5.89
N GLY A 212 10.45 10.89 6.95
CA GLY A 212 9.01 11.16 6.86
C GLY A 212 8.14 9.93 6.58
N GLN A 213 8.72 8.77 6.24
CA GLN A 213 7.96 7.54 6.04
C GLN A 213 7.49 6.94 7.37
N ARG A 214 6.24 6.49 7.39
CA ARG A 214 5.61 5.93 8.59
C ARG A 214 6.13 4.51 8.87
N TYR A 215 6.20 4.18 10.16
CA TYR A 215 6.46 2.85 10.66
C TYR A 215 5.16 2.21 11.16
N ARG A 216 5.11 0.88 11.16
CA ARG A 216 4.14 0.13 11.97
C ARG A 216 4.80 -0.17 13.31
N CYS A 217 4.29 0.44 14.38
CA CYS A 217 4.91 0.38 15.70
C CYS A 217 3.99 -0.29 16.72
N ARG A 218 4.61 -0.90 17.74
CA ARG A 218 3.94 -1.15 19.02
C ARG A 218 3.84 0.16 19.81
N ASP A 219 2.92 0.24 20.75
CA ASP A 219 2.79 1.40 21.65
C ASP A 219 3.99 1.47 22.61
N TYR A 220 4.98 2.28 22.24
CA TYR A 220 6.19 2.50 23.04
C TYR A 220 5.90 3.17 24.38
N SER A 221 4.94 4.12 24.40
CA SER A 221 4.55 4.83 25.61
C SER A 221 3.87 3.91 26.63
N ALA A 222 3.10 2.92 26.15
CA ALA A 222 2.58 1.86 27.02
C ALA A 222 3.69 0.96 27.59
N LEU A 223 4.68 0.57 26.77
CA LEU A 223 5.82 -0.21 27.23
C LEU A 223 6.63 0.54 28.29
N GLN A 224 6.90 1.83 28.07
CA GLN A 224 7.62 2.68 29.01
C GLN A 224 6.87 2.78 30.34
N ARG A 225 5.57 3.06 30.31
CA ARG A 225 4.75 3.12 31.54
C ARG A 225 4.79 1.81 32.32
N TRP A 226 4.61 0.69 31.63
CA TRP A 226 4.73 -0.63 32.27
C TRP A 226 6.11 -0.86 32.91
N ALA A 227 7.19 -0.47 32.22
CA ALA A 227 8.55 -0.60 32.75
C ALA A 227 8.77 0.29 33.99
N GLU A 228 8.32 1.54 33.95
CA GLU A 228 8.39 2.45 35.10
C GLU A 228 7.58 1.95 36.31
N GLU A 229 6.41 1.35 36.08
CA GLU A 229 5.58 0.77 37.15
C GLU A 229 6.18 -0.53 37.72
N THR A 230 6.88 -1.31 36.88
CA THR A 230 7.41 -2.63 37.26
C THR A 230 8.79 -2.56 37.92
N PHE A 231 9.66 -1.66 37.46
CA PHE A 231 11.07 -1.58 37.88
C PHE A 231 11.39 -0.40 38.80
N ARG A 232 10.39 0.38 39.24
CA ARG A 232 10.53 1.32 40.36
C ARG A 232 10.33 0.62 41.69
#